data_AF-Q0SLX9-F1
#
_entry.id   AF-Q0SLX9-F1
#
_cell.length_a   1.000
_cell.length_b   1.000
_cell.length_c   1.000
_cell.angle_alpha   90.00
_cell.angle_beta   90.00
_cell.angle_gamma   90.00
#
_symmetry.space_group_name_H-M   'P 1'
#
loop_
_entity.id
_entity.type
_entity.pdbx_description
1 polymer ?
#
loop_
_entity_poly.entity_id
_entity_poly.type
_entity_poly.pdbx_seq_one_letter_code
_entity_poly.pdbx_strand_id
1 'polypeptide(L)'
;MIFKNRKEEYIFLFKKGLKDLDIAQILGVGESFVTKARNKYFKSNDSVCKKNFFSSDSTIENVSKASFNQDDFDNLALFAIKKSFELENAKNETERLFYEIVCSFIDSHHRYKNLSLKSIKKEALILDLKISKLQSEIESNKKRGFKGDEGLEIELTSKIKKREELEKELINICMREDYDTLVKLKSILSSKNLKLE
;
A
#
# COMPACT_ATOMS: atom_id res chain seq x y z
N MET A 1 2.88 -18.01 7.70
CA MET A 1 4.28 -17.64 7.99
C MET A 1 4.83 -17.03 6.72
N ILE A 2 5.10 -15.72 6.67
CA ILE A 2 5.71 -15.10 5.49
C ILE A 2 7.23 -15.21 5.68
N PHE A 3 7.84 -16.21 5.06
CA PHE A 3 9.29 -16.34 5.08
C PHE A 3 9.89 -15.22 4.23
N LYS A 4 10.60 -14.27 4.86
CA LYS A 4 11.36 -13.24 4.12
C LYS A 4 12.56 -13.84 3.36
N ASN A 5 12.91 -15.09 3.63
CA ASN A 5 14.07 -15.79 3.08
C ASN A 5 13.66 -17.17 2.55
N ARG A 6 13.81 -17.37 1.24
CA ARG A 6 13.53 -18.68 0.59
C ARG A 6 14.31 -19.84 1.21
N LYS A 7 15.51 -19.60 1.75
CA LYS A 7 16.31 -20.65 2.40
C LYS A 7 15.62 -21.21 3.65
N GLU A 8 15.07 -20.34 4.49
CA GLU A 8 14.39 -20.74 5.73
C GLU A 8 13.10 -21.49 5.44
N GLU A 9 12.40 -21.08 4.39
CA GLU A 9 11.18 -21.73 3.89
C GLU A 9 11.46 -23.15 3.41
N TYR A 10 12.50 -23.34 2.59
CA TYR A 10 12.97 -24.66 2.18
C TYR A 10 13.33 -25.54 3.39
N ILE A 11 14.13 -25.02 4.33
CA ILE A 11 14.55 -25.77 5.52
C ILE A 11 13.33 -26.18 6.37
N PHE A 12 12.37 -25.28 6.55
CA PHE A 12 11.13 -25.58 7.28
C PHE A 12 10.36 -26.73 6.61
N LEU A 13 10.14 -26.66 5.30
CA LEU A 13 9.39 -27.69 4.56
C LEU A 13 10.13 -29.02 4.52
N PHE A 14 11.46 -29.03 4.42
CA PHE A 14 12.27 -30.24 4.52
C PHE A 14 12.15 -30.90 5.90
N LYS A 15 12.18 -30.11 6.98
CA LYS A 15 11.97 -30.62 8.36
C LYS A 15 10.57 -31.19 8.59
N LYS A 16 9.58 -30.79 7.79
CA LYS A 16 8.23 -31.36 7.81
C LYS A 16 8.10 -32.68 7.04
N GLY A 17 9.18 -33.16 6.41
CA GLY A 17 9.21 -34.47 5.75
C GLY A 17 8.48 -34.51 4.39
N LEU A 18 8.14 -33.36 3.82
CA LEU A 18 7.45 -33.28 2.52
C LEU A 18 8.36 -33.75 1.37
N LYS A 19 7.76 -34.32 0.32
CA LYS A 19 8.48 -34.72 -0.89
C LYS A 19 8.83 -33.50 -1.74
N ASP A 20 9.87 -33.62 -2.57
CA ASP A 20 10.35 -32.51 -3.40
C ASP A 20 9.26 -31.99 -4.35
N LEU A 21 8.42 -32.88 -4.88
CA LEU A 21 7.26 -32.53 -5.71
C LEU A 21 6.22 -31.69 -4.95
N ASP A 22 5.87 -32.09 -3.72
CA ASP A 22 4.88 -31.37 -2.90
C ASP A 22 5.40 -29.98 -2.51
N ILE A 23 6.69 -29.90 -2.16
CA ILE A 23 7.37 -28.64 -1.86
C ILE A 23 7.43 -27.74 -3.10
N ALA A 24 7.71 -28.30 -4.28
CA ALA A 24 7.71 -27.58 -5.55
C ALA A 24 6.36 -26.94 -5.84
N GLN A 25 5.27 -27.67 -5.58
CA GLN A 25 3.92 -27.16 -5.73
C GLN A 25 3.59 -26.06 -4.72
N ILE A 26 3.95 -26.23 -3.44
CA ILE A 26 3.75 -25.22 -2.39
C ILE A 26 4.50 -23.93 -2.71
N LEU A 27 5.70 -24.03 -3.28
CA LEU A 27 6.57 -22.88 -3.55
C LEU A 27 6.45 -22.32 -4.97
N GLY A 28 5.66 -22.95 -5.85
CA GLY A 28 5.51 -22.54 -7.24
C GLY A 28 6.83 -22.59 -8.05
N VAL A 29 7.67 -23.60 -7.81
CA VAL A 29 8.96 -23.78 -8.48
C VAL A 29 9.05 -25.16 -9.13
N GLY A 30 10.00 -25.37 -10.05
CA GLY A 30 10.25 -26.71 -10.58
C GLY A 30 10.90 -27.63 -9.53
N GLU A 31 10.54 -28.92 -9.53
CA GLU A 31 11.07 -29.94 -8.61
C GLU A 31 12.61 -29.97 -8.57
N SER A 32 13.26 -29.80 -9.73
CA SER A 32 14.73 -29.73 -9.84
C SER A 32 15.36 -28.60 -9.02
N PHE A 33 14.65 -27.48 -8.81
CA PHE A 33 15.10 -26.40 -7.93
C PHE A 33 15.03 -26.79 -6.46
N VAL A 34 14.00 -27.54 -6.08
CA VAL A 34 13.83 -28.07 -4.72
C VAL A 34 14.91 -29.08 -4.39
N THR A 35 15.20 -30.01 -5.30
CA THR A 35 16.28 -31.01 -5.12
C THR A 35 17.65 -30.33 -4.99
N LYS A 36 17.93 -29.29 -5.79
CA LYS A 36 19.13 -28.45 -5.65
C LYS A 36 19.17 -27.75 -4.28
N ALA A 37 18.05 -27.19 -3.83
CA ALA A 37 17.94 -26.54 -2.52
C ALA A 37 18.14 -27.53 -1.37
N ARG A 38 17.57 -28.74 -1.44
CA ARG A 38 17.75 -29.82 -0.45
C ARG A 38 19.21 -30.22 -0.33
N ASN A 39 19.88 -30.43 -1.47
CA ASN A 39 21.30 -30.74 -1.49
C ASN A 39 22.18 -29.61 -0.94
N LYS A 40 21.78 -28.35 -1.13
CA LYS A 40 22.56 -27.17 -0.72
C LYS A 40 22.34 -26.78 0.74
N TYR A 41 21.13 -26.94 1.27
CA TYR A 41 20.73 -26.40 2.58
C TYR A 41 20.42 -27.47 3.63
N PHE A 42 20.11 -28.70 3.21
CA PHE A 42 19.70 -29.80 4.09
C PHE A 42 20.76 -30.90 4.21
N LYS A 43 21.92 -30.76 3.56
CA LYS A 43 23.07 -31.67 3.67
C LYS A 43 24.14 -31.12 4.60
N SER A 44 23.87 -31.17 5.91
CA SER A 44 24.89 -31.24 6.97
C SER A 44 24.18 -31.29 8.32
N ASN A 45 24.14 -32.49 8.92
CA ASN A 45 23.98 -32.78 10.36
C ASN A 45 22.72 -33.50 10.90
N ASP A 46 21.76 -33.95 10.08
CA ASP A 46 20.74 -34.90 10.58
C ASP A 46 20.89 -36.27 9.92
N SER A 47 21.63 -37.15 10.60
CA SER A 47 21.81 -38.56 10.25
C SER A 47 20.57 -39.43 10.47
N VAL A 48 19.36 -38.86 10.54
CA VAL A 48 18.11 -39.61 10.80
C VAL A 48 17.44 -40.10 9.53
N CYS A 49 17.89 -39.67 8.34
CA CYS A 49 17.29 -40.12 7.08
C CYS A 49 18.34 -40.70 6.13
N LYS A 50 19.05 -41.74 6.58
CA LYS A 50 19.88 -42.57 5.70
C LYS A 50 19.12 -43.86 5.36
N LYS A 51 18.85 -43.99 4.05
CA LYS A 51 18.59 -45.21 3.27
C LYS A 51 17.25 -45.92 3.54
N ASN A 52 16.26 -45.59 2.71
CA ASN A 52 15.47 -46.64 2.04
C ASN A 52 15.81 -46.55 0.54
N PHE A 53 16.95 -47.12 0.16
CA PHE A 53 17.13 -47.59 -1.20
C PHE A 53 16.19 -48.80 -1.33
N PHE A 54 15.25 -48.74 -2.26
CA PHE A 54 14.36 -49.84 -2.57
C PHE A 54 15.18 -51.09 -2.89
N SER A 55 15.21 -52.04 -1.94
CA SER A 55 15.57 -53.42 -2.21
C SER A 55 14.27 -54.12 -2.59
N SER A 56 14.18 -54.52 -3.85
CA SER A 56 13.17 -55.43 -4.35
C SER A 56 13.41 -56.80 -3.73
N ASP A 57 12.90 -57.03 -2.54
CA ASP A 57 12.65 -58.38 -2.04
C ASP A 57 11.29 -58.41 -1.36
N SER A 58 10.43 -59.28 -1.91
CA SER A 58 9.06 -59.48 -1.51
C SER A 58 8.99 -60.18 -0.16
N THR A 59 8.95 -59.41 0.91
CA THR A 59 8.40 -59.85 2.19
C THR A 59 7.32 -58.86 2.58
N ILE A 60 6.07 -59.34 2.53
CA ILE A 60 4.90 -58.67 3.10
C ILE A 60 5.12 -58.63 4.61
N GLU A 61 5.89 -57.65 5.09
CA GLU A 61 5.77 -57.22 6.47
C GLU A 61 4.37 -56.64 6.61
N ASN A 62 3.54 -57.35 7.38
CA ASN A 62 2.27 -56.85 7.86
C ASN A 62 2.53 -55.54 8.61
N VAL A 63 2.50 -54.42 7.88
CA VAL A 63 2.40 -53.09 8.47
C VAL A 63 1.11 -53.13 9.27
N SER A 64 1.24 -53.27 10.58
CA SER A 64 0.12 -53.14 11.50
C SER A 64 -0.57 -51.85 11.13
N LYS A 65 -1.78 -51.96 10.60
CA LYS A 65 -2.60 -50.82 10.18
C LYS A 65 -2.93 -50.08 11.46
N ALA A 66 -2.07 -49.12 11.85
CA ALA A 66 -2.30 -48.27 12.99
C ALA A 66 -3.71 -47.70 12.81
N SER A 67 -4.60 -47.97 13.77
CA SER A 67 -5.97 -47.51 13.69
C SER A 67 -5.93 -45.99 13.57
N PHE A 68 -6.50 -45.46 12.50
CA PHE A 68 -6.59 -44.02 12.29
C PHE A 68 -7.35 -43.41 13.48
N ASN A 69 -6.66 -42.60 14.28
CA ASN A 69 -7.28 -41.91 15.39
C ASN A 69 -8.03 -40.69 14.86
N GLN A 70 -9.31 -40.88 14.58
CA GLN A 70 -10.21 -39.83 14.07
C GLN A 70 -10.20 -38.60 14.97
N ASP A 71 -10.17 -38.79 16.30
CA ASP A 71 -10.19 -37.69 17.27
C ASP A 71 -8.92 -36.83 17.19
N ASP A 72 -7.76 -37.44 16.99
CA ASP A 72 -6.49 -36.69 16.80
C ASP A 72 -6.51 -35.89 15.50
N PHE A 73 -7.06 -36.47 14.43
CA PHE A 73 -7.20 -35.78 13.15
C PHE A 73 -8.18 -34.61 13.25
N ASP A 74 -9.34 -34.81 13.87
CA ASP A 74 -10.36 -33.78 14.05
C ASP A 74 -9.85 -32.62 14.93
N ASN A 75 -9.07 -32.94 15.98
CA ASN A 75 -8.38 -31.92 16.79
C ASN A 75 -7.33 -31.14 15.99
N LEU A 76 -6.58 -31.82 15.11
CA LEU A 76 -5.61 -31.16 14.23
C LEU A 76 -6.31 -30.24 13.20
N ALA A 77 -7.42 -30.72 12.63
CA ALA A 77 -8.24 -29.94 11.70
C ALA A 77 -8.82 -28.70 12.39
N LEU A 78 -9.37 -28.86 13.60
CA LEU A 78 -9.87 -27.75 14.41
C LEU A 78 -8.77 -26.74 14.73
N PHE A 79 -7.57 -27.20 15.09
CA PHE A 79 -6.42 -26.33 15.33
C PHE A 79 -6.01 -25.56 14.07
N ALA A 80 -5.97 -26.22 12.92
CA ALA A 80 -5.67 -25.58 11.64
C ALA A 80 -6.72 -24.52 11.27
N ILE A 81 -8.00 -24.82 11.46
CA ILE A 81 -9.11 -23.87 11.24
C ILE A 81 -8.95 -22.65 12.16
N LYS A 82 -8.70 -22.86 13.46
CA LYS A 82 -8.47 -21.77 14.41
C LYS A 82 -7.30 -20.90 14.00
N LYS A 83 -6.19 -21.50 13.57
CA LYS A 83 -5.02 -20.74 13.07
C LYS A 83 -5.29 -19.99 11.77
N SER A 84 -6.15 -20.53 10.90
CA SER A 84 -6.61 -19.83 9.70
C SER A 84 -7.40 -18.57 10.07
N PHE A 85 -8.34 -18.68 11.02
CA PHE A 85 -9.11 -17.53 11.52
C PHE A 85 -8.22 -16.47 12.17
N GLU A 86 -7.26 -16.88 13.02
CA GLU A 86 -6.31 -15.95 13.63
C GLU A 86 -5.49 -15.19 12.56
N LEU A 87 -5.08 -15.88 11.50
CA LEU A 87 -4.34 -15.26 10.39
C LEU A 87 -5.20 -14.28 9.60
N GLU A 88 -6.44 -14.63 9.31
CA GLU A 88 -7.39 -13.76 8.61
C GLU A 88 -7.69 -12.50 9.43
N ASN A 89 -7.90 -12.64 10.73
CA ASN A 89 -8.10 -11.49 11.63
C ASN A 89 -6.86 -10.58 11.67
N ALA A 90 -5.66 -11.16 11.76
CA ALA A 90 -4.42 -10.38 11.74
C ALA A 90 -4.22 -9.64 10.41
N LYS A 91 -4.60 -10.27 9.29
CA LYS A 91 -4.59 -9.62 7.97
C LYS A 91 -5.56 -8.44 7.92
N ASN A 92 -6.81 -8.65 8.32
CA ASN A 92 -7.84 -7.61 8.32
C ASN A 92 -7.45 -6.43 9.22
N GLU A 93 -6.86 -6.72 10.38
CA GLU A 93 -6.38 -5.69 11.30
C GLU A 93 -5.21 -4.88 10.72
N THR A 94 -4.30 -5.55 10.01
CA THR A 94 -3.20 -4.90 9.32
C THR A 94 -3.70 -3.97 8.21
N GLU A 95 -4.67 -4.42 7.41
CA GLU A 95 -5.30 -3.60 6.37
C GLU A 95 -6.03 -2.40 6.99
N ARG A 96 -6.79 -2.60 8.07
CA ARG A 96 -7.47 -1.54 8.81
C ARG A 96 -6.49 -0.45 9.26
N LEU A 97 -5.42 -0.84 9.94
CA LEU A 97 -4.38 0.09 10.43
C LEU A 97 -3.68 0.81 9.26
N PHE A 98 -3.44 0.11 8.16
CA PHE A 98 -2.87 0.73 6.96
C PHE A 98 -3.77 1.87 6.45
N TYR A 99 -5.07 1.62 6.27
CA TYR A 99 -6.00 2.65 5.81
C TYR A 99 -6.17 3.79 6.81
N GLU A 100 -6.17 3.51 8.11
CA GLU A 100 -6.23 4.53 9.16
C GLU A 100 -5.03 5.49 9.10
N ILE A 101 -3.83 4.95 8.89
CA ILE A 101 -2.62 5.75 8.70
C ILE A 101 -2.70 6.58 7.41
N VAL A 102 -3.16 5.99 6.31
CA VAL A 102 -3.31 6.70 5.02
C VAL A 102 -4.29 7.87 5.15
N CYS A 103 -5.47 7.64 5.74
CA CYS A 103 -6.45 8.69 5.98
C CYS A 103 -5.89 9.81 6.86
N SER A 104 -5.24 9.45 7.97
CA SER A 104 -4.60 10.42 8.87
C SER A 104 -3.53 11.27 8.17
N PHE A 105 -2.77 10.67 7.27
CA PHE A 105 -1.78 11.37 6.46
C PHE A 105 -2.44 12.35 5.47
N ILE A 106 -3.48 11.90 4.74
CA ILE A 106 -4.22 12.75 3.80
C ILE A 106 -4.81 13.96 4.52
N ASP A 107 -5.44 13.74 5.68
CA ASP A 107 -6.02 14.81 6.48
C ASP A 107 -4.98 15.80 6.98
N SER A 108 -3.83 15.31 7.44
CA SER A 108 -2.72 16.17 7.89
C SER A 108 -2.14 17.00 6.74
N HIS A 109 -1.92 16.38 5.57
CA HIS A 109 -1.45 17.08 4.37
C HIS A 109 -2.46 18.15 3.92
N HIS A 110 -3.75 17.83 3.90
CA HIS A 110 -4.80 18.81 3.59
C HIS A 110 -4.82 19.99 4.56
N ARG A 111 -4.65 19.75 5.86
CA ARG A 111 -4.56 20.81 6.87
C ARG A 111 -3.34 21.69 6.63
N TYR A 112 -2.18 21.10 6.39
CA TYR A 112 -0.95 21.82 6.08
C TYR A 112 -1.10 22.69 4.83
N LYS A 113 -1.59 22.10 3.74
CA LYS A 113 -1.87 22.79 2.46
C LYS A 113 -2.83 23.97 2.65
N ASN A 114 -3.88 23.80 3.45
CA ASN A 114 -4.81 24.88 3.76
C ASN A 114 -4.17 26.02 4.56
N LEU A 115 -3.22 25.72 5.46
CA LEU A 115 -2.48 26.75 6.19
C LEU A 115 -1.53 27.51 5.26
N SER A 116 -0.79 26.80 4.41
CA SER A 116 0.12 27.40 3.43
C SER A 116 -0.61 28.33 2.46
N LEU A 117 -1.78 27.91 1.98
CA LEU A 117 -2.59 28.68 1.04
C LEU A 117 -3.46 29.77 1.70
N LYS A 118 -3.44 29.89 3.04
CA LYS A 118 -4.36 30.79 3.78
C LYS A 118 -4.25 32.25 3.34
N SER A 119 -3.03 32.74 3.14
CA SER A 119 -2.79 34.13 2.74
C SER A 119 -3.32 34.43 1.35
N ILE A 120 -2.96 33.58 0.37
CA ILE A 120 -3.38 33.73 -1.03
C ILE A 120 -4.89 33.58 -1.17
N LYS A 121 -5.52 32.62 -0.46
CA LYS A 121 -6.99 32.48 -0.43
C LYS A 121 -7.66 33.76 0.12
N LYS A 122 -7.09 34.38 1.15
CA LYS A 122 -7.60 35.64 1.69
C LYS A 122 -7.43 36.79 0.69
N GLU A 123 -6.31 36.89 0.00
CA GLU A 123 -6.10 37.92 -1.02
C GLU A 123 -7.07 37.75 -2.19
N ALA A 124 -7.26 36.51 -2.67
CA ALA A 124 -8.24 36.16 -3.70
C ALA A 124 -9.66 36.60 -3.31
N LEU A 125 -10.11 36.28 -2.09
CA LEU A 125 -11.42 36.70 -1.59
C LEU A 125 -11.58 38.23 -1.53
N ILE A 126 -10.54 38.94 -1.09
CA ILE A 126 -10.55 40.41 -1.06
C ILE A 126 -10.66 40.96 -2.49
N LEU A 127 -9.98 40.33 -3.45
CA LEU A 127 -10.05 40.72 -4.85
C LEU A 127 -11.44 40.47 -5.44
N ASP A 128 -12.03 39.31 -5.17
CA ASP A 128 -13.38 38.93 -5.62
C ASP A 128 -14.42 39.95 -5.10
N LEU A 129 -14.32 40.35 -3.83
CA LEU A 129 -15.18 41.41 -3.27
C LEU A 129 -14.99 42.77 -3.96
N LYS A 130 -13.76 43.12 -4.36
CA LYS A 130 -13.49 44.37 -5.09
C LYS A 130 -14.04 44.32 -6.51
N ILE A 131 -13.89 43.19 -7.19
CA ILE A 131 -14.45 42.93 -8.52
C ILE A 131 -15.97 43.05 -8.47
N SER A 132 -16.64 42.38 -7.53
CA SER A 132 -18.10 42.47 -7.39
C SER A 132 -18.59 43.89 -7.12
N LYS A 133 -17.87 44.67 -6.28
CA LYS A 133 -18.20 46.08 -6.04
C LYS A 133 -18.09 46.92 -7.30
N LEU A 134 -16.97 46.83 -8.03
CA LEU A 134 -16.76 47.56 -9.28
C LEU A 134 -17.82 47.19 -10.33
N GLN A 135 -18.14 45.90 -10.47
CA GLN A 135 -19.20 45.45 -11.37
C GLN A 135 -20.56 46.08 -11.01
N SER A 136 -20.92 46.10 -9.72
CA SER A 136 -22.18 46.70 -9.27
C SER A 136 -22.23 48.22 -9.49
N GLU A 137 -21.10 48.90 -9.34
CA GLU A 137 -20.99 50.35 -9.51
C GLU A 137 -21.16 50.74 -10.98
N ILE A 138 -20.43 50.06 -11.89
CA ILE A 138 -20.56 50.22 -13.34
C ILE A 138 -22.00 49.96 -13.78
N GLU A 139 -22.62 48.89 -13.29
CA GLU A 139 -24.01 48.58 -13.66
C GLU A 139 -24.99 49.65 -13.15
N SER A 140 -24.74 50.21 -11.97
CA SER A 140 -25.55 51.31 -11.42
C SER A 140 -25.41 52.61 -12.20
N ASN A 141 -24.20 52.94 -12.66
CA ASN A 141 -23.91 54.13 -13.46
C ASN A 141 -24.56 54.03 -14.83
N LYS A 142 -24.51 52.84 -15.46
CA LYS A 142 -25.23 52.52 -16.70
C LYS A 142 -26.74 52.72 -16.55
N LYS A 143 -27.35 52.24 -15.46
CA LYS A 143 -28.79 52.42 -15.18
C LYS A 143 -29.18 53.90 -14.97
N ARG A 144 -28.29 54.72 -14.43
CA ARG A 144 -28.50 56.16 -14.21
C ARG A 144 -28.21 57.04 -15.44
N GLY A 145 -27.73 56.45 -16.54
CA GLY A 145 -27.44 57.17 -17.79
C GLY A 145 -26.12 57.94 -17.78
N PHE A 146 -25.23 57.69 -16.81
CA PHE A 146 -23.88 58.27 -16.82
C PHE A 146 -23.04 57.63 -17.92
N LYS A 147 -22.51 58.45 -18.83
CA LYS A 147 -21.59 58.02 -19.90
C LYS A 147 -20.17 58.43 -19.50
N GLY A 148 -19.46 57.58 -18.75
CA GLY A 148 -18.12 57.90 -18.24
C GLY A 148 -17.47 56.84 -17.35
N ASP A 149 -17.69 55.55 -17.62
CA ASP A 149 -17.15 54.44 -16.80
C ASP A 149 -15.83 53.85 -17.32
N GLU A 150 -15.19 54.43 -18.36
CA GLU A 150 -13.95 53.87 -18.95
C GLU A 150 -12.86 53.63 -17.90
N GLY A 151 -12.69 54.53 -16.94
CA GLY A 151 -11.74 54.35 -15.84
C GLY A 151 -12.06 53.17 -14.93
N LEU A 152 -13.35 52.97 -14.60
CA LEU A 152 -13.82 51.85 -13.79
C LEU A 152 -13.74 50.52 -14.57
N GLU A 153 -14.01 50.54 -15.88
CA GLU A 153 -13.88 49.36 -16.74
C GLU A 153 -12.42 48.93 -16.90
N ILE A 154 -11.48 49.88 -17.01
CA ILE A 154 -10.03 49.62 -17.00
C ILE A 154 -9.61 49.04 -15.64
N GLU A 155 -10.07 49.62 -14.52
CA GLU A 155 -9.76 49.09 -13.20
C GLU A 155 -10.30 47.67 -13.01
N LEU A 156 -11.55 47.42 -13.41
CA LEU A 156 -12.17 46.09 -13.36
C LEU A 156 -11.34 45.08 -14.15
N THR A 157 -10.92 45.42 -15.37
CA THR A 157 -10.09 44.55 -16.21
C THR A 157 -8.74 44.25 -15.54
N SER A 158 -8.10 45.26 -14.93
CA SER A 158 -6.87 45.08 -14.17
C SER A 158 -7.05 44.15 -12.96
N LYS A 159 -8.14 44.29 -12.20
CA LYS A 159 -8.45 43.40 -11.07
C LYS A 159 -8.72 41.97 -11.51
N ILE A 160 -9.48 41.77 -12.59
CA ILE A 160 -9.75 40.44 -13.16
C ILE A 160 -8.42 39.77 -13.55
N LYS A 161 -7.54 40.48 -14.25
CA LYS A 161 -6.22 39.95 -14.61
C LYS A 161 -5.39 39.57 -13.38
N LYS A 162 -5.36 40.41 -12.35
CA LYS A 162 -4.69 40.09 -11.08
C LYS A 162 -5.31 38.86 -10.40
N ARG A 163 -6.62 38.64 -10.53
CA ARG A 163 -7.30 37.44 -9.99
C ARG A 163 -6.86 36.16 -10.69
N GLU A 164 -6.73 36.22 -12.01
CA GLU A 164 -6.23 35.11 -12.83
C GLU A 164 -4.76 34.78 -12.50
N GLU A 165 -3.93 35.80 -12.27
CA GLU A 165 -2.54 35.62 -11.84
C GLU A 165 -2.46 34.92 -10.48
N LEU A 166 -3.27 35.35 -9.50
CA LEU A 166 -3.38 34.68 -8.19
C LEU A 166 -3.87 33.23 -8.30
N GLU A 167 -4.77 32.94 -9.23
CA GLU A 167 -5.25 31.58 -9.46
C GLU A 167 -4.16 30.67 -10.02
N LYS A 168 -3.37 31.15 -10.98
CA LYS A 168 -2.19 30.43 -11.48
C LYS A 168 -1.16 30.18 -10.38
N GLU A 169 -0.92 31.17 -9.53
CA GLU A 169 -0.03 31.02 -8.38
C GLU A 169 -0.55 29.96 -7.40
N LEU A 170 -1.84 29.96 -7.10
CA LEU A 170 -2.50 28.99 -6.22
C LEU A 170 -2.35 27.56 -6.76
N ILE A 171 -2.57 27.35 -8.06
CA ILE A 171 -2.38 26.05 -8.72
C ILE A 171 -0.92 25.60 -8.61
N ASN A 172 0.03 26.49 -8.89
CA ASN A 172 1.46 26.18 -8.82
C ASN A 172 1.91 25.76 -7.42
N ILE A 173 1.45 26.47 -6.38
CA ILE A 173 1.76 26.11 -4.99
C ILE A 173 1.14 24.75 -4.64
N CYS A 174 -0.12 24.53 -5.01
CA CYS A 174 -0.78 23.24 -4.81
C CYS A 174 0.01 22.08 -5.42
N MET A 175 0.42 22.22 -6.69
CA MET A 175 1.17 21.18 -7.39
C MET A 175 2.54 20.94 -6.77
N ARG A 176 3.25 22.01 -6.38
CA ARG A 176 4.56 21.91 -5.73
C ARG A 176 4.48 21.17 -4.40
N GLU A 177 3.51 21.50 -3.57
CA GLU A 177 3.33 20.85 -2.27
C GLU A 177 2.97 19.37 -2.41
N ASP A 178 2.08 19.04 -3.34
CA ASP A 178 1.72 17.63 -3.60
C ASP A 178 2.93 16.85 -4.12
N TYR A 179 3.73 17.44 -5.02
CA TYR A 179 4.95 16.84 -5.52
C TYR A 179 6.00 16.61 -4.42
N ASP A 180 6.29 17.62 -3.61
CA ASP A 180 7.27 17.53 -2.52
C ASP A 180 6.88 16.44 -1.50
N THR A 181 5.58 16.34 -1.20
CA THR A 181 5.03 15.29 -0.35
C THR A 181 5.20 13.90 -0.97
N LEU A 182 4.93 13.74 -2.27
CA LEU A 182 5.15 12.47 -2.98
C LEU A 182 6.62 12.05 -3.00
N VAL A 183 7.54 12.99 -3.24
CA VAL A 183 8.99 12.72 -3.22
C VAL A 183 9.44 12.25 -1.84
N LYS A 184 8.98 12.90 -0.76
CA LYS A 184 9.28 12.47 0.61
C LYS A 184 8.70 11.10 0.92
N LEU A 185 7.45 10.84 0.52
CA LEU A 185 6.81 9.53 0.70
C LEU A 185 7.63 8.43 0.00
N LYS A 186 8.01 8.66 -1.26
CA LYS A 186 8.86 7.74 -2.02
C LYS A 186 10.20 7.47 -1.32
N SER A 187 10.84 8.51 -0.78
CA SER A 187 12.09 8.37 -0.02
C SER A 187 11.91 7.50 1.23
N ILE A 188 10.82 7.72 2.00
CA ILE A 188 10.52 6.94 3.20
C ILE A 188 10.27 5.47 2.84
N LEU A 189 9.48 5.20 1.81
CA LEU A 189 9.17 3.83 1.36
C LEU A 189 10.43 3.11 0.87
N SER A 190 11.26 3.81 0.08
CA SER A 190 12.55 3.28 -0.39
C SER A 190 13.48 2.94 0.77
N SER A 191 13.56 3.80 1.79
CA SER A 191 14.39 3.55 2.98
C SER A 191 13.95 2.32 3.78
N LYS A 192 12.67 1.91 3.65
CA LYS A 192 12.10 0.74 4.31
C LYS A 192 12.09 -0.51 3.43
N ASN A 193 12.72 -0.50 2.25
CA ASN A 193 12.65 -1.57 1.25
C ASN A 193 11.21 -1.93 0.82
N LEU A 194 10.26 -0.99 0.98
CA LEU A 194 8.89 -1.13 0.50
C LEU A 194 8.87 -0.59 -0.94
N LYS A 195 8.75 -1.49 -1.92
CA LYS A 195 8.54 -1.08 -3.31
C LYS A 195 7.06 -0.71 -3.48
N LEU A 196 6.81 0.48 -4.02
CA LEU A 196 5.58 0.74 -4.76
C LEU A 196 5.76 0.01 -6.10
N GLU A 197 5.12 -1.14 -6.27
CA GLU A 197 4.92 -1.75 -7.59
C GLU A 197 3.82 -0.99 -8.34
#